data_AF-A0A535NH76-F1
#
_entry.id   AF-A0A535NH76-F1
#
_cell.length_a   1.000
_cell.length_b   1.000
_cell.length_c   1.000
_cell.angle_alpha   90.00
_cell.angle_beta   90.00
_cell.angle_gamma   90.00
#
_symmetry.space_group_name_H-M   'P 1'
#
loop_
_entity.id
_entity.type
_entity.pdbx_description
1 polymer ?
#
loop_
_entity_poly.entity_id
_entity_poly.type
_entity_poly.pdbx_seq_one_letter_code
_entity_poly.pdbx_strand_id
1 'polypeptide(L)' 'IDRIDVLRHGDVRQGRLYYLRGKVGKGARIRERRGAVAAVAEEAEAGPPETSESAKEDKE' A
#
# COMPACT_ATOMS: atom_id res chain seq x y z
N ILE A 1 -3.78 2.98 -19.96
CA ILE A 1 -2.84 3.42 -18.90
C ILE A 1 -1.85 2.28 -18.77
N ASP A 2 -0.59 2.54 -19.06
CA ASP A 2 0.37 1.45 -19.32
C ASP A 2 1.24 1.14 -18.08
N ARG A 3 1.68 2.17 -17.35
CA ARG A 3 2.36 2.04 -16.04
C ARG A 3 2.24 3.33 -15.23
N ILE A 4 2.22 3.19 -13.91
CA ILE A 4 2.28 4.31 -12.96
C ILE A 4 3.50 4.10 -12.06
N ASP A 5 4.42 5.06 -12.06
CA ASP A 5 5.59 5.06 -11.20
C ASP A 5 5.31 5.88 -9.94
N VAL A 6 5.45 5.24 -8.78
CA VAL A 6 5.26 5.91 -7.49
C VAL A 6 6.56 6.63 -7.11
N LEU A 7 6.56 7.95 -7.20
CA LEU A 7 7.72 8.74 -6.80
C LEU A 7 7.91 8.73 -5.27
N ARG A 8 6.82 8.95 -4.52
CA ARG A 8 6.85 9.09 -3.05
C ARG A 8 5.52 8.73 -2.41
N HIS A 9 5.60 8.21 -1.19
CA HIS A 9 4.43 7.98 -0.35
C HIS A 9 4.18 9.16 0.60
N GLY A 10 3.01 9.77 0.49
CA GLY A 10 2.54 10.79 1.43
C GLY A 10 1.86 10.18 2.66
N ASP A 11 2.03 10.82 3.81
CA ASP A 11 1.31 10.48 5.04
C ASP A 11 0.02 11.30 5.13
N VAL A 12 -1.12 10.60 5.01
CA VAL A 12 -2.47 11.19 5.02
C VAL A 12 -3.39 10.40 5.94
N ARG A 13 -4.35 11.12 6.56
CA ARG A 13 -5.33 10.52 7.47
C ARG A 13 -6.67 10.21 6.80
N GLN A 14 -6.96 10.83 5.67
CA GLN A 14 -8.23 10.69 4.95
C GLN A 14 -7.97 10.10 3.57
N GLY A 15 -8.83 9.17 3.13
CA GLY A 15 -8.74 8.61 1.78
C GLY A 15 -9.15 9.59 0.67
N ARG A 16 -9.97 10.60 1.01
CA ARG A 16 -10.33 11.69 0.10
C ARG A 16 -9.65 12.98 0.53
N LEU A 17 -8.81 13.54 -0.33
CA LEU A 17 -7.99 14.72 -0.02
C LEU A 17 -8.67 16.05 -0.36
N TYR A 18 -10.01 16.13 -0.28
CA TYR A 18 -10.74 17.36 -0.61
C TYR A 18 -10.36 18.56 0.26
N TYR A 19 -9.87 18.29 1.48
CA TYR A 19 -9.34 19.31 2.37
C TYR A 19 -8.11 20.05 1.83
N LEU A 20 -7.46 19.54 0.78
CA LEU A 20 -6.36 20.23 0.11
C LEU A 20 -6.85 21.27 -0.89
N ARG A 21 -8.09 21.19 -1.39
CA ARG A 21 -8.61 22.08 -2.45
C ARG A 21 -8.62 23.56 -2.05
N GLY A 22 -8.78 23.85 -0.76
CA GLY A 22 -8.73 25.22 -0.22
C GLY A 22 -7.38 25.62 0.37
N LYS A 23 -6.38 24.73 0.37
CA LYS A 23 -5.06 25.00 0.97
C LYS A 23 -4.06 25.38 -0.11
N VAL A 24 -3.18 26.32 0.20
CA VAL A 24 -2.14 26.79 -0.72
C VAL A 24 -0.77 26.83 -0.03
N GLY A 25 0.30 26.82 -0.85
CA GLY A 25 1.67 26.93 -0.39
C GLY A 25 2.07 25.84 0.59
N LYS A 26 2.66 26.24 1.73
CA LYS A 26 3.11 25.30 2.77
C LYS A 26 1.97 24.48 3.38
N GLY A 27 0.74 25.02 3.40
CA GLY A 27 -0.43 24.35 3.97
C GLY A 27 -0.97 23.20 3.12
N ALA A 28 -0.68 23.18 1.82
CA ALA A 28 -1.06 22.10 0.91
C ALA A 28 -0.02 20.96 0.88
N ARG A 29 1.18 21.17 1.43
CA ARG A 29 2.25 20.18 1.39
C ARG A 29 1.94 19.02 2.34
N ILE A 30 1.90 17.82 1.77
CA ILE A 30 1.79 16.56 2.51
C ILE A 30 3.20 16.12 2.92
N ARG A 31 3.35 15.61 4.13
CA ARG A 31 4.62 15.06 4.60
C ARG A 31 4.84 13.68 4.01
N GLU A 32 6.10 13.32 3.78
CA GLU A 32 6.45 11.97 3.38
C GLU A 32 6.25 10.99 4.52
N ARG A 33 5.78 9.78 4.21
CA ARG A 33 5.57 8.72 5.19
C ARG A 33 6.90 8.08 5.58
N ARG A 34 7.45 8.53 6.72
CA ARG A 34 8.70 8.00 7.31
C ARG A 34 8.33 7.11 8.50
N GLY A 35 8.27 5.79 8.32
CA GLY A 35 8.11 4.88 9.46
C GLY A 35 7.35 3.58 9.23
N ALA A 36 6.70 3.40 8.07
CA ALA A 36 5.90 2.18 7.82
C ALA A 36 6.34 1.39 6.58
N VAL A 37 7.35 1.87 5.83
CA VAL A 37 7.75 1.21 4.57
C VAL A 37 8.52 -0.09 4.83
N ALA A 38 9.18 -0.23 5.98
CA ALA A 38 9.90 -1.45 6.34
C ALA A 38 8.97 -2.66 6.56
N ALA A 39 7.78 -2.46 7.15
CA ALA A 39 6.86 -3.56 7.46
C ALA A 39 6.06 -4.03 6.23
N VAL A 40 5.72 -3.12 5.31
CA VAL A 40 4.89 -3.46 4.13
C VAL A 40 5.73 -4.02 2.98
N ALA A 41 7.03 -3.67 2.90
CA ALA A 41 7.94 -4.31 1.94
C ALA A 41 8.15 -5.80 2.25
N GLU A 42 8.08 -6.20 3.52
CA GLU A 42 8.17 -7.60 3.96
C GLU A 42 6.87 -8.38 3.65
N GLU A 43 5.70 -7.75 3.80
CA GLU A 43 4.40 -8.36 3.43
C GLU A 43 4.17 -8.45 1.92
N ALA A 44 4.84 -7.63 1.09
CA ALA A 44 4.68 -7.66 -0.36
C ALA A 44 5.61 -8.67 -1.08
N GLU A 45 6.71 -9.09 -0.44
CA GLU A 45 7.57 -10.19 -0.92
C GLU A 45 7.02 -11.57 -0.51
N ALA A 46 6.21 -11.64 0.55
CA ALA A 46 5.43 -12.81 0.90
C ALA A 46 4.14 -12.84 0.06
N GLY A 47 4.26 -13.38 -1.16
CA GLY A 47 3.12 -13.62 -2.05
C GLY A 47 1.94 -14.32 -1.35
N PRO A 48 0.70 -14.13 -1.82
CA PRO A 48 -0.47 -14.75 -1.22
C PRO A 48 -0.26 -16.26 -1.13
N PRO A 49 -0.51 -16.93 0.01
CA PRO A 49 -0.67 -18.37 0.00
C PRO A 49 -1.96 -18.66 -0.76
N GLU A 50 -1.83 -18.88 -2.07
CA GLU A 50 -2.89 -19.43 -2.89
C GLU A 50 -3.28 -20.78 -2.29
N THR A 51 -4.56 -20.87 -1.96
CA THR A 51 -5.28 -22.03 -1.48
C THR A 51 -4.99 -23.24 -2.35
N SER A 52 -4.46 -24.32 -1.75
CA SER A 52 -4.62 -25.68 -2.30
C SER A 52 -5.52 -26.49 -1.37
N GLU A 53 -6.82 -26.29 -1.53
CA GLU A 53 -7.82 -27.27 -1.13
C GLU A 53 -8.11 -28.15 -2.35
N SER A 54 -7.53 -29.35 -2.40
CA SER A 54 -8.13 -30.53 -3.06
C SER A 54 -7.30 -31.79 -2.87
N ALA A 55 -7.80 -32.65 -1.98
CA ALA A 55 -8.17 -34.04 -2.25
C ALA A 55 -7.08 -35.09 -2.57
N LYS A 56 -7.05 -36.09 -1.68
CA LYS A 56 -7.13 -37.57 -1.90
C LYS A 56 -5.91 -38.43 -1.58
N GLU A 57 -6.24 -39.50 -0.84
CA GLU A 57 -5.71 -40.88 -0.89
C GLU A 57 -4.24 -41.01 -0.43
N ASP A 58 -3.80 -41.96 0.38
CA ASP A 58 -4.33 -43.16 0.99
C ASP A 58 -3.16 -43.74 1.81
N LYS A 59 -3.42 -44.76 2.65
CA LYS A 59 -2.48 -45.83 3.05
C LYS A 59 -1.43 -45.45 4.13
N GLU A 60 -1.19 -46.21 5.21
CA GLU A 60 -1.53 -47.57 5.66
C GLU A 60 -1.43 -47.60 7.20
#